data_AF-A0A7V2DFQ7-F1
#
_entry.id   AF-A0A7V2DFQ7-F1
#
_cell.length_a   1.000
_cell.length_b   1.000
_cell.length_c   1.000
_cell.angle_alpha   90.00
_cell.angle_beta   90.00
_cell.angle_gamma   90.00
#
_symmetry.space_group_name_H-M   'P 1'
#
loop_
_entity.id
_entity.type
_entity.pdbx_description
1 polymer ?
#
loop_
_entity_poly.entity_id
_entity_poly.type
_entity_poly.pdbx_seq_one_letter_code
_entity_poly.pdbx_strand_id
1 'polypeptide(L)'
;MTEAAHGSFLYLNDAPFWYLLARRVSRGAEGELPPLFDLLNRRSTELGLPIVFSGIKALSWAAICRLFVLYNVQAPTMKRQGYLRMVGGAKQAFEHRRFPQIALKRLVANIAYPSSSDRSVKESIADTFLANGLTVTDEYTDSSWDDVILSRSLADTGMMSLCDQIVTPPDGLWEDVVNYYRNNRPGFFYRISFNVKTWIIT
;
A
#
# COMPACT_ATOMS: atom_id res chain seq x y z
N MET A 1 11.71 -23.36 15.42
CA MET A 1 12.96 -22.57 15.42
C MET A 1 13.38 -22.36 13.98
N THR A 2 13.21 -21.14 13.49
CA THR A 2 13.91 -20.59 12.33
C THR A 2 14.04 -19.11 12.63
N GLU A 3 15.19 -18.73 13.19
CA GLU A 3 15.60 -17.34 13.31
C GLU A 3 15.65 -16.76 11.89
N ALA A 4 14.59 -16.03 11.52
CA ALA A 4 14.64 -15.17 10.35
C ALA A 4 15.78 -14.18 10.61
N ALA A 5 16.84 -14.32 9.83
CA ALA A 5 18.01 -13.49 9.84
C ALA A 5 17.59 -12.01 9.95
N HIS A 6 17.75 -11.45 11.15
CA HIS A 6 17.71 -10.01 11.39
C HIS A 6 18.98 -9.40 10.77
N GLY A 7 19.11 -9.55 9.46
CA GLY A 7 20.07 -8.80 8.68
C GLY A 7 19.66 -7.35 8.81
N SER A 8 20.44 -6.57 9.56
CA SER A 8 20.47 -5.11 9.45
C SER A 8 20.57 -4.78 7.95
N PHE A 9 19.44 -4.53 7.29
CA PHE A 9 19.40 -4.23 5.88
C PHE A 9 20.05 -2.84 5.72
N LEU A 10 21.32 -2.83 5.34
CA LEU A 10 22.17 -1.64 5.16
C LEU A 10 21.56 -0.58 4.23
N TYR A 11 20.53 -0.94 3.45
CA TYR A 11 19.93 -0.12 2.41
C TYR A 11 18.64 0.58 2.85
N LEU A 12 18.07 0.24 4.01
CA LEU A 12 16.78 0.84 4.40
C LEU A 12 16.88 2.34 4.71
N ASN A 13 18.08 2.83 4.97
CA ASN A 13 18.35 4.26 5.12
C ASN A 13 18.49 5.00 3.78
N ASP A 14 18.59 4.28 2.66
CA ASP A 14 18.74 4.84 1.33
C ASP A 14 17.36 5.12 0.73
N ALA A 15 16.97 6.39 0.55
CA ALA A 15 15.71 6.71 -0.16
C ALA A 15 15.62 6.12 -1.59
N PRO A 16 16.72 5.95 -2.36
CA PRO A 16 16.66 5.24 -3.64
C PRO A 16 16.20 3.78 -3.53
N PHE A 17 16.43 3.10 -2.41
CA PHE A 17 15.92 1.74 -2.19
C PHE A 17 14.40 1.75 -2.10
N TRP A 18 13.83 2.65 -1.29
CA TRP A 18 12.39 2.80 -1.15
C TRP A 18 11.70 3.25 -2.44
N TYR A 19 12.36 4.11 -3.22
CA TYR A 19 11.89 4.48 -4.56
C TYR A 19 11.81 3.27 -5.49
N LEU A 20 12.87 2.44 -5.52
CA LEU A 20 12.88 1.23 -6.32
C LEU A 20 11.76 0.27 -5.90
N LEU A 21 11.60 0.06 -4.58
CA LEU A 21 10.55 -0.80 -4.04
C LEU A 21 9.15 -0.29 -4.43
N ALA A 22 8.88 1.00 -4.22
CA ALA A 22 7.61 1.62 -4.60
C ALA A 22 7.32 1.50 -6.11
N ARG A 23 8.34 1.65 -6.97
CA ARG A 23 8.17 1.44 -8.42
C ARG A 23 7.86 0.00 -8.79
N ARG A 24 8.49 -0.98 -8.13
CA ARG A 24 8.23 -2.40 -8.38
C ARG A 24 6.82 -2.78 -7.94
N VAL A 25 6.39 -2.33 -6.76
CA VAL A 25 5.03 -2.54 -6.27
C VAL A 25 3.99 -1.92 -7.23
N SER A 26 4.21 -0.67 -7.65
CA SER A 26 3.27 0.02 -8.56
C SER A 26 3.17 -0.65 -9.92
N ARG A 27 4.30 -1.09 -10.51
CA ARG A 27 4.31 -1.75 -11.82
C ARG A 27 3.72 -3.16 -11.77
N GLY A 28 4.00 -3.93 -10.72
CA GLY A 28 3.39 -5.25 -10.53
C GLY A 28 1.87 -5.14 -10.38
N ALA A 29 1.40 -4.11 -9.65
CA ALA A 29 -0.02 -3.86 -9.45
C ALA A 29 -0.81 -3.71 -10.76
N GLU A 30 -0.25 -3.07 -11.78
CA GLU A 30 -0.91 -2.88 -13.08
C GLU A 30 -1.21 -4.20 -13.80
N GLY A 31 -0.35 -5.22 -13.66
CA GLY A 31 -0.54 -6.53 -14.28
C GLY A 31 -1.29 -7.55 -13.42
N GLU A 32 -1.13 -7.47 -12.10
CA GLU A 32 -1.59 -8.51 -11.16
C GLU A 32 -2.98 -8.24 -10.58
N LEU A 33 -3.34 -6.97 -10.37
CA LEU A 33 -4.58 -6.61 -9.67
C LEU A 33 -5.86 -6.61 -10.50
N PRO A 34 -5.87 -6.39 -11.83
CA PRO A 34 -7.12 -6.34 -12.57
C PRO A 34 -8.02 -7.59 -12.38
N PRO A 35 -7.51 -8.84 -12.39
CA PRO A 35 -8.34 -10.00 -12.11
C PRO A 35 -8.94 -10.01 -10.69
N LEU A 36 -8.21 -9.53 -9.69
CA LEU A 36 -8.70 -9.42 -8.32
C LEU A 36 -9.76 -8.32 -8.19
N PHE A 37 -9.60 -7.21 -8.92
CA PHE A 37 -10.60 -6.15 -8.99
C PHE A 37 -11.89 -6.65 -9.66
N ASP A 38 -11.80 -7.48 -10.70
CA ASP A 38 -12.98 -8.08 -11.32
C ASP A 38 -13.75 -8.97 -10.33
N LEU A 39 -13.04 -9.78 -9.54
CA LEU A 39 -13.67 -10.59 -8.47
C LEU A 39 -14.30 -9.70 -7.40
N LEU A 40 -13.62 -8.62 -7.00
CA LEU A 40 -14.11 -7.68 -6.00
C LEU A 40 -15.35 -6.92 -6.49
N ASN A 41 -15.39 -6.58 -7.77
CA ASN A 41 -16.52 -5.94 -8.44
C ASN A 41 -17.71 -6.89 -8.53
N ARG A 42 -17.50 -8.15 -8.93
CA ARG A 42 -18.55 -9.18 -8.90
C ARG A 42 -19.14 -9.34 -7.51
N ARG A 43 -18.28 -9.40 -6.48
CA ARG A 43 -18.73 -9.49 -5.09
C ARG A 43 -19.51 -8.25 -4.65
N SER A 44 -19.09 -7.06 -5.08
CA SER A 44 -19.81 -5.80 -4.82
C SER A 44 -21.21 -5.84 -5.43
N THR A 45 -21.34 -6.33 -6.67
CA THR A 45 -22.64 -6.53 -7.34
C THR A 45 -23.51 -7.56 -6.62
N GLU A 46 -22.95 -8.70 -6.19
CA GLU A 46 -23.68 -9.71 -5.40
C GLU A 46 -24.22 -9.15 -4.08
N LEU A 47 -23.51 -8.20 -3.47
CA LEU A 47 -23.93 -7.51 -2.24
C LEU A 47 -24.87 -6.31 -2.51
N GLY A 48 -25.17 -6.02 -3.77
CA GLY A 48 -25.98 -4.88 -4.21
C GLY A 48 -25.35 -3.53 -3.87
N LEU A 49 -24.01 -3.43 -3.94
CA LEU A 49 -23.27 -2.21 -3.63
C LEU A 49 -22.99 -1.41 -4.91
N PRO A 50 -23.28 -0.10 -4.94
CA PRO A 50 -23.08 0.76 -6.12
C PRO A 50 -21.63 1.26 -6.20
N ILE A 51 -20.67 0.33 -6.17
CA ILE A 51 -19.23 0.63 -6.21
C ILE A 51 -18.48 -0.26 -7.18
N VAL A 52 -17.38 0.26 -7.68
CA VAL A 52 -16.40 -0.47 -8.49
C VAL A 52 -14.98 -0.12 -8.07
N PHE A 53 -14.08 -1.09 -8.21
CA PHE A 53 -12.65 -0.97 -8.01
C PHE A 53 -11.99 -1.07 -9.38
N SER A 54 -11.49 0.05 -9.89
CA SER A 54 -10.84 0.10 -11.20
C SER A 54 -9.95 1.33 -11.34
N GLY A 55 -9.15 1.32 -12.42
CA GLY A 55 -8.35 2.47 -12.83
C GLY A 55 -7.20 2.84 -11.88
N ILE A 56 -6.62 4.01 -12.15
CA ILE A 56 -5.40 4.48 -11.48
C ILE A 56 -5.59 4.68 -9.97
N LYS A 57 -6.80 5.06 -9.53
CA LYS A 57 -7.12 5.26 -8.11
C LYS A 57 -7.00 3.96 -7.32
N ALA A 58 -7.69 2.91 -7.75
CA ALA A 58 -7.66 1.60 -7.08
C ALA A 58 -6.24 1.01 -7.10
N LEU A 59 -5.57 1.06 -8.27
CA LEU A 59 -4.19 0.61 -8.42
C LEU A 59 -3.23 1.34 -7.46
N SER A 60 -3.34 2.67 -7.38
CA SER A 60 -2.44 3.47 -6.54
C SER A 60 -2.64 3.19 -5.06
N TRP A 61 -3.89 3.03 -4.60
CA TRP A 61 -4.18 2.66 -3.22
C TRP A 61 -3.66 1.26 -2.87
N ALA A 62 -3.92 0.27 -3.72
CA ALA A 62 -3.41 -1.08 -3.51
C ALA A 62 -1.88 -1.11 -3.45
N ALA A 63 -1.21 -0.38 -4.35
CA ALA A 63 0.25 -0.28 -4.37
C ALA A 63 0.82 0.37 -3.10
N ILE A 64 0.20 1.44 -2.59
CA ILE A 64 0.63 2.05 -1.32
C ILE A 64 0.38 1.12 -0.13
N CYS A 65 -0.74 0.40 -0.11
CA CYS A 65 -1.03 -0.59 0.94
C CYS A 65 0.01 -1.71 0.96
N ARG A 66 0.32 -2.30 -0.22
CA ARG A 66 1.38 -3.30 -0.39
C ARG A 66 2.75 -2.78 0.09
N LEU A 67 3.11 -1.55 -0.28
CA LEU A 67 4.36 -0.93 0.16
C LEU A 67 4.41 -0.79 1.69
N PHE A 68 3.29 -0.41 2.32
CA PHE A 68 3.20 -0.30 3.77
C PHE A 68 3.29 -1.67 4.47
N VAL A 69 2.66 -2.71 3.91
CA VAL A 69 2.80 -4.09 4.41
C VAL A 69 4.27 -4.52 4.39
N LEU A 70 4.98 -4.30 3.29
CA LEU A 70 6.41 -4.60 3.20
C LEU A 70 7.22 -3.86 4.26
N TYR A 71 6.97 -2.56 4.44
CA TYR A 71 7.63 -1.79 5.49
C TYR A 71 7.37 -2.36 6.89
N ASN A 72 6.11 -2.69 7.20
CA ASN A 72 5.72 -3.18 8.51
C ASN A 72 6.33 -4.55 8.83
N VAL A 73 6.44 -5.43 7.83
CA VAL A 73 7.01 -6.78 7.99
C VAL A 73 8.53 -6.75 8.00
N GLN A 74 9.16 -6.01 7.08
CA GLN A 74 10.59 -6.14 6.80
C GLN A 74 11.45 -5.08 7.49
N ALA A 75 10.86 -3.97 7.94
CA ALA A 75 11.57 -2.85 8.56
C ALA A 75 10.94 -2.32 9.88
N PRO A 76 10.37 -3.18 10.76
CA PRO A 76 9.64 -2.70 11.95
C PRO A 76 10.52 -1.88 12.91
N THR A 77 11.81 -2.19 12.99
CA THR A 77 12.77 -1.54 13.91
C THR A 77 13.12 -0.11 13.51
N MET A 78 12.88 0.28 12.26
CA MET A 78 13.23 1.62 11.78
C MET A 78 12.27 2.73 12.26
N LYS A 79 11.07 2.35 12.69
CA LYS A 79 10.05 3.27 13.22
C LYS A 79 9.90 4.51 12.30
N ARG A 80 9.83 5.71 12.88
CA ARG A 80 9.64 6.99 12.18
C ARG A 80 10.65 7.23 11.05
N GLN A 81 11.91 6.86 11.21
CA GLN A 81 12.93 7.09 10.19
C GLN A 81 12.66 6.26 8.93
N GLY A 82 12.35 4.98 9.09
CA GLY A 82 11.99 4.10 7.98
C GLY A 82 10.72 4.56 7.28
N TYR A 83 9.72 4.99 8.05
CA TYR A 83 8.49 5.56 7.50
C TYR A 83 8.76 6.79 6.62
N LEU A 84 9.59 7.74 7.09
CA LEU A 84 9.93 8.93 6.29
C LEU A 84 10.69 8.58 5.01
N ARG A 85 11.58 7.58 5.05
CA ARG A 85 12.30 7.10 3.86
C ARG A 85 11.37 6.42 2.86
N MET A 86 10.45 5.57 3.35
CA MET A 86 9.40 4.96 2.54
C MET A 86 8.54 6.02 1.85
N VAL A 87 8.04 7.01 2.61
CA VAL A 87 7.27 8.14 2.06
C VAL A 87 8.08 8.86 0.98
N GLY A 88 9.35 9.21 1.27
CA GLY A 88 10.21 9.89 0.31
C GLY A 88 10.41 9.11 -0.98
N GLY A 89 10.66 7.79 -0.88
CA GLY A 89 10.76 6.90 -2.03
C GLY A 89 9.47 6.83 -2.84
N ALA A 90 8.33 6.66 -2.17
CA ALA A 90 7.02 6.60 -2.80
C ALA A 90 6.67 7.91 -3.53
N LYS A 91 6.94 9.09 -2.93
CA LYS A 91 6.70 10.39 -3.57
C LYS A 91 7.44 10.56 -4.89
N GLN A 92 8.59 9.90 -5.07
CA GLN A 92 9.37 9.92 -6.31
C GLN A 92 8.90 8.87 -7.33
N ALA A 93 8.25 7.79 -6.86
CA ALA A 93 7.79 6.70 -7.71
C ALA A 93 6.43 6.97 -8.36
N PHE A 94 5.53 7.67 -7.65
CA PHE A 94 4.19 7.98 -8.14
C PHE A 94 4.16 9.33 -8.86
N GLU A 95 3.35 9.42 -9.93
CA GLU A 95 3.17 10.63 -10.72
C GLU A 95 2.64 11.79 -9.86
N HIS A 96 1.59 11.55 -9.08
CA HIS A 96 1.05 12.51 -8.12
C HIS A 96 1.83 12.49 -6.80
N ARG A 97 2.90 13.28 -6.72
CA ARG A 97 3.81 13.32 -5.56
C ARG A 97 3.16 13.57 -4.19
N ARG A 98 1.95 14.15 -4.14
CA ARG A 98 1.20 14.37 -2.88
C ARG A 98 0.43 13.13 -2.43
N PHE A 99 0.01 12.28 -3.37
CA PHE A 99 -0.84 11.12 -3.08
C PHE A 99 -0.21 10.16 -2.07
N PRO A 100 1.06 9.69 -2.23
CA PRO A 100 1.64 8.74 -1.28
C PRO A 100 1.68 9.26 0.16
N GLN A 101 1.96 10.55 0.35
CA GLN A 101 1.99 11.15 1.69
C GLN A 101 0.61 11.19 2.34
N ILE A 102 -0.44 11.49 1.57
CA ILE A 102 -1.82 11.49 2.06
C ILE A 102 -2.27 10.05 2.36
N ALA A 103 -2.03 9.13 1.44
CA ALA A 103 -2.41 7.73 1.58
C ALA A 103 -1.73 7.06 2.78
N LEU A 104 -0.43 7.26 2.95
CA LEU A 104 0.33 6.71 4.08
C LEU A 104 -0.11 7.34 5.42
N LYS A 105 -0.42 8.64 5.47
CA LYS A 105 -1.01 9.26 6.67
C LYS A 105 -2.36 8.63 7.01
N ARG A 106 -3.20 8.36 6.02
CA ARG A 106 -4.51 7.74 6.23
C ARG A 106 -4.40 6.31 6.72
N LEU A 107 -3.48 5.52 6.16
CA LEU A 107 -3.15 4.18 6.65
C LEU A 107 -2.74 4.18 8.12
N VAL A 108 -1.80 5.07 8.50
CA VAL A 108 -1.37 5.19 9.89
C VAL A 108 -2.52 5.60 10.81
N ALA A 109 -3.39 6.51 10.36
CA ALA A 109 -4.57 6.91 11.12
C ALA A 109 -5.54 5.74 11.33
N ASN A 110 -5.82 4.95 10.30
CA ASN A 110 -6.72 3.80 10.39
C ASN A 110 -6.12 2.65 11.20
N ILE A 111 -4.79 2.50 11.24
CA ILE A 111 -4.14 1.55 12.15
C ILE A 111 -4.23 2.03 13.61
N ALA A 112 -4.11 3.34 13.84
CA ALA A 112 -4.22 3.92 15.19
C ALA A 112 -5.67 3.95 15.70
N TYR A 113 -6.63 4.09 14.78
CA TYR A 113 -8.07 4.18 15.05
C TYR A 113 -8.81 3.20 14.13
N PRO A 114 -8.72 1.89 14.40
CA PRO A 114 -9.30 0.86 13.54
C PRO A 114 -10.83 0.89 13.55
N SER A 115 -11.43 0.24 12.54
CA SER A 115 -12.88 0.09 12.39
C SER A 115 -13.51 -0.68 13.56
N SER A 116 -12.76 -1.56 14.22
CA SER A 116 -13.10 -2.17 15.52
C SER A 116 -11.83 -2.47 16.32
N SER A 117 -11.97 -2.66 17.65
CA SER A 117 -10.84 -2.88 18.58
C SER A 117 -10.01 -4.13 18.28
N ASP A 118 -10.62 -5.11 17.62
CA ASP A 118 -10.04 -6.44 17.43
C ASP A 118 -9.32 -6.57 16.08
N ARG A 119 -9.35 -5.53 15.24
CA ARG A 119 -8.67 -5.51 13.94
C ARG A 119 -7.16 -5.52 14.12
N SER A 120 -6.50 -6.43 13.41
CA SER A 120 -5.06 -6.42 13.25
C SER A 120 -4.59 -5.27 12.35
N VAL A 121 -3.27 -5.00 12.36
CA VAL A 121 -2.64 -4.04 11.45
C VAL A 121 -2.90 -4.41 9.99
N LYS A 122 -2.84 -5.70 9.64
CA LYS A 122 -3.04 -6.18 8.27
C LYS A 122 -4.47 -5.90 7.80
N GLU A 123 -5.46 -6.22 8.65
CA GLU A 123 -6.85 -5.94 8.34
C GLU A 123 -7.11 -4.43 8.25
N SER A 124 -6.52 -3.62 9.13
CA SER A 124 -6.64 -2.15 9.06
C SER A 124 -6.11 -1.57 7.73
N ILE A 125 -5.07 -2.20 7.15
CA ILE A 125 -4.56 -1.85 5.83
C ILE A 125 -5.56 -2.26 4.74
N ALA A 126 -6.14 -3.46 4.82
CA ALA A 126 -7.17 -3.94 3.90
C ALA A 126 -8.43 -3.07 3.93
N ASP A 127 -8.93 -2.73 5.13
CA ASP A 127 -10.03 -1.79 5.37
C ASP A 127 -9.75 -0.42 4.72
N THR A 128 -8.50 0.05 4.83
CA THR A 128 -8.10 1.31 4.21
C THR A 128 -8.15 1.24 2.69
N PHE A 129 -7.67 0.15 2.09
CA PHE A 129 -7.80 -0.06 0.65
C PHE A 129 -9.28 -0.11 0.25
N LEU A 130 -10.10 -0.89 0.95
CA LEU A 130 -11.52 -1.04 0.68
C LEU A 130 -12.21 0.34 0.64
N ALA A 131 -12.03 1.15 1.69
CA ALA A 131 -12.68 2.45 1.81
C ALA A 131 -12.19 3.50 0.80
N ASN A 132 -10.96 3.39 0.31
CA ASN A 132 -10.35 4.45 -0.50
C ASN A 132 -10.09 4.08 -1.96
N GLY A 133 -10.01 2.79 -2.27
CA GLY A 133 -9.79 2.25 -3.60
C GLY A 133 -11.06 2.19 -4.44
N LEU A 134 -12.24 2.25 -3.81
CA LEU A 134 -13.52 2.23 -4.50
C LEU A 134 -13.79 3.53 -5.29
N THR A 135 -14.60 3.40 -6.32
CA THR A 135 -15.24 4.46 -7.09
C THR A 135 -16.72 4.18 -7.09
N VAL A 136 -17.54 5.21 -6.87
CA VAL A 136 -19.00 5.07 -6.89
C VAL A 136 -19.50 4.92 -8.34
N THR A 137 -20.56 4.14 -8.55
CA THR A 137 -21.24 4.03 -9.84
C THR A 137 -22.37 5.05 -9.95
N ASP A 138 -22.98 5.19 -11.13
CA ASP A 138 -24.12 6.08 -11.36
C ASP A 138 -25.36 5.71 -10.51
N GLU A 139 -25.37 4.50 -9.92
CA GLU A 139 -26.40 4.04 -8.98
C GLU A 139 -26.23 4.60 -7.56
N TYR A 140 -25.08 5.22 -7.26
CA TYR A 140 -24.85 5.92 -6.00
C TYR A 140 -25.51 7.30 -6.04
N THR A 141 -26.65 7.44 -5.38
CA THR A 141 -27.50 8.63 -5.46
C THR A 141 -27.17 9.70 -4.42
N ASP A 142 -26.64 9.30 -3.25
CA ASP A 142 -26.30 10.19 -2.13
C ASP A 142 -25.45 9.50 -1.04
N SER A 143 -25.01 10.29 -0.06
CA SER A 143 -24.16 9.89 1.07
C SER A 143 -24.77 8.88 2.04
N SER A 144 -26.08 8.59 1.99
CA SER A 144 -26.69 7.59 2.86
C SER A 144 -26.17 6.17 2.58
N TRP A 145 -25.59 5.96 1.40
CA TRP A 145 -24.95 4.70 1.02
C TRP A 145 -23.57 4.51 1.66
N ASP A 146 -22.92 5.54 2.19
CA ASP A 146 -21.54 5.42 2.70
C ASP A 146 -21.44 4.42 3.85
N ASP A 147 -22.34 4.54 4.83
CA ASP A 147 -22.40 3.62 5.97
C ASP A 147 -22.81 2.21 5.53
N VAL A 148 -23.70 2.09 4.54
CA VAL A 148 -24.16 0.80 4.00
C VAL A 148 -23.03 0.09 3.26
N ILE A 149 -22.29 0.80 2.42
CA ILE A 149 -21.15 0.29 1.67
C ILE A 149 -20.10 -0.22 2.63
N LEU A 150 -19.66 0.62 3.57
CA LEU A 150 -18.60 0.24 4.50
C LEU A 150 -19.04 -0.90 5.42
N SER A 151 -20.24 -0.84 6.00
CA SER A 151 -20.72 -1.89 6.91
C SER A 151 -20.88 -3.24 6.20
N ARG A 152 -21.49 -3.28 5.01
CA ARG A 152 -21.68 -4.53 4.25
C ARG A 152 -20.35 -5.09 3.75
N SER A 153 -19.47 -4.25 3.23
CA SER A 153 -18.17 -4.73 2.74
C SER A 153 -17.29 -5.25 3.88
N LEU A 154 -17.29 -4.60 5.06
CA LEU A 154 -16.51 -5.06 6.22
C LEU A 154 -17.07 -6.34 6.86
N ALA A 155 -18.39 -6.56 6.77
CA ALA A 155 -19.05 -7.76 7.28
C ALA A 155 -18.93 -8.96 6.33
N ASP A 156 -18.65 -8.73 5.05
CA ASP A 156 -18.52 -9.80 4.06
C ASP A 156 -17.11 -10.41 4.04
N THR A 157 -17.00 -11.68 4.43
CA THR A 157 -15.72 -12.39 4.51
C THR A 157 -15.06 -12.57 3.14
N GLY A 158 -15.85 -12.74 2.07
CA GLY A 158 -15.36 -12.86 0.70
C GLY A 158 -14.70 -11.56 0.22
N MET A 159 -15.36 -10.43 0.46
CA MET A 159 -14.84 -9.10 0.16
C MET A 159 -13.55 -8.82 0.93
N MET A 160 -13.52 -9.09 2.23
CA MET A 160 -12.33 -8.88 3.05
C MET A 160 -11.16 -9.79 2.64
N SER A 161 -11.43 -11.04 2.27
CA SER A 161 -10.42 -11.97 1.72
C SER A 161 -9.80 -11.44 0.42
N LEU A 162 -10.61 -10.88 -0.48
CA LEU A 162 -10.11 -10.27 -1.72
C LEU A 162 -9.30 -9.00 -1.43
N CYS A 163 -9.76 -8.15 -0.51
CA CYS A 163 -9.00 -6.97 -0.07
C CYS A 163 -7.65 -7.37 0.54
N ASP A 164 -7.60 -8.43 1.34
CA ASP A 164 -6.36 -8.96 1.90
C ASP A 164 -5.38 -9.41 0.80
N GLN A 165 -5.85 -10.13 -0.21
CA GLN A 165 -5.04 -10.52 -1.37
C GLN A 165 -4.53 -9.30 -2.16
N ILE A 166 -5.38 -8.28 -2.33
CA ILE A 166 -5.01 -7.05 -3.04
C ILE A 166 -3.91 -6.28 -2.30
N VAL A 167 -4.00 -6.15 -0.97
CA VAL A 167 -2.99 -5.41 -0.19
C VAL A 167 -1.75 -6.25 0.14
N THR A 168 -1.80 -7.56 -0.07
CA THR A 168 -0.66 -8.45 0.13
C THR A 168 0.37 -8.24 -1.00
N PRO A 169 1.64 -7.93 -0.67
CA PRO A 169 2.71 -7.82 -1.65
C PRO A 169 2.98 -9.17 -2.34
N PRO A 170 3.44 -9.19 -3.59
CA PRO A 170 3.88 -10.42 -4.25
C PRO A 170 5.01 -11.11 -3.48
N ASP A 171 4.98 -12.44 -3.46
CA ASP A 171 6.02 -13.27 -2.85
C ASP A 171 7.38 -12.99 -3.52
N GLY A 172 8.45 -12.98 -2.72
CA GLY A 172 9.82 -12.77 -3.20
C GLY A 172 10.17 -11.33 -3.62
N LEU A 173 9.19 -10.42 -3.68
CA LEU A 173 9.43 -9.03 -4.10
C LEU A 173 10.50 -8.33 -3.27
N TRP A 174 10.51 -8.57 -1.95
CA TRP A 174 11.50 -7.97 -1.07
C TRP A 174 12.90 -8.45 -1.39
N GLU A 175 13.08 -9.77 -1.46
CA GLU A 175 14.34 -10.44 -1.74
C GLU A 175 14.91 -10.02 -3.09
N ASP A 176 14.05 -9.96 -4.11
CA ASP A 176 14.41 -9.52 -5.46
C ASP A 176 14.90 -8.07 -5.48
N VAL A 177 14.19 -7.17 -4.79
CA VAL A 177 14.58 -5.76 -4.72
C VAL A 177 15.87 -5.59 -3.92
N VAL A 178 16.04 -6.32 -2.82
CA VAL A 178 17.28 -6.31 -2.03
C VAL A 178 18.45 -6.82 -2.86
N ASN A 179 18.30 -7.94 -3.57
CA ASN A 179 19.35 -8.51 -4.40
C ASN A 179 19.72 -7.58 -5.56
N TYR A 180 18.71 -7.01 -6.25
CA TYR A 180 18.95 -6.03 -7.29
C TYR A 180 19.67 -4.79 -6.74
N TYR A 181 19.19 -4.24 -5.62
CA TYR A 181 19.74 -3.02 -5.05
C TYR A 181 21.16 -3.22 -4.54
N ARG A 182 21.49 -4.38 -3.96
CA ARG A 182 22.85 -4.74 -3.56
C ARG A 182 23.81 -4.67 -4.75
N ASN A 183 23.42 -5.23 -5.89
CA ASN A 183 24.26 -5.30 -7.08
C ASN A 183 24.31 -3.98 -7.88
N ASN A 184 23.31 -3.11 -7.70
CA ASN A 184 23.16 -1.86 -8.46
C ASN A 184 23.13 -0.63 -7.54
N ARG A 185 23.73 -0.74 -6.35
CA ARG A 185 23.62 0.30 -5.32
C ARG A 185 24.21 1.61 -5.86
N PRO A 186 23.42 2.70 -5.96
CA PRO A 186 23.93 3.98 -6.47
C PRO A 186 25.07 4.50 -5.60
N GLY A 187 26.01 5.25 -6.20
CA GLY A 187 27.12 5.88 -5.49
C GLY A 187 26.67 6.84 -4.37
N PHE A 188 27.55 7.07 -3.38
CA PHE A 188 27.23 7.83 -2.16
C PHE A 188 26.61 9.22 -2.42
N PHE A 189 27.19 10.00 -3.34
CA PHE A 189 26.69 11.33 -3.69
C PHE A 189 25.27 11.31 -4.28
N TYR A 190 24.94 10.31 -5.08
CA TYR A 190 23.58 10.13 -5.59
C TYR A 190 22.59 9.85 -4.45
N ARG A 191 22.99 9.00 -3.49
CA ARG A 191 22.14 8.68 -2.33
C ARG A 191 21.87 9.90 -1.46
N ILE A 192 22.87 10.74 -1.22
CA ILE A 192 22.71 12.00 -0.47
C ILE A 192 21.81 12.98 -1.22
N SER A 193 22.09 13.25 -2.50
CA SER A 193 21.29 14.20 -3.28
C SER A 193 19.83 13.78 -3.42
N PHE A 194 19.56 12.47 -3.55
CA PHE A 194 18.20 11.94 -3.55
C PHE A 194 17.51 12.11 -2.19
N ASN A 195 18.26 11.90 -1.09
CA ASN A 195 17.78 12.21 0.25
C ASN A 195 17.48 13.72 0.40
N VAL A 196 18.33 14.63 -0.07
CA VAL A 196 18.06 16.07 0.00
C VAL A 196 16.80 16.46 -0.79
N LYS A 197 16.64 15.94 -2.01
CA LYS A 197 15.44 16.18 -2.84
C LYS A 197 14.16 15.65 -2.21
N THR A 198 14.22 14.51 -1.51
CA THR A 198 13.06 13.97 -0.80
C THR A 198 12.68 14.82 0.41
N TRP A 199 13.65 15.42 1.10
CA TRP A 199 13.40 16.28 2.27
C TRP A 199 12.84 17.66 1.89
N ILE A 200 13.39 18.33 0.88
CA ILE A 200 12.96 19.68 0.45
C ILE A 200 11.51 19.71 -0.08
N ILE A 201 10.98 18.58 -0.54
CA ILE A 201 9.62 18.46 -1.09
C ILE A 201 8.61 17.97 -0.02
N THR A 202 9.02 17.83 1.24
CA THR A 202 8.16 17.38 2.38
C THR A 202 7.49 18.54 3.07
#